data_AF-A0A2R6C0B2-F1
#
_entry.id   AF-A0A2R6C0B2-F1
#
_cell.length_a   1.000
_cell.length_b   1.000
_cell.length_c   1.000
_cell.angle_alpha   90.00
_cell.angle_beta   90.00
_cell.angle_gamma   90.00
#
_symmetry.space_group_name_H-M   'P 1'
#
loop_
_entity.id
_entity.type
_entity.pdbx_description
1 polymer ?
#
loop_
_entity_poly.entity_id
_entity_poly.type
_entity_poly.pdbx_seq_one_letter_code
_entity_poly.pdbx_strand_id
1 'polypeptide(L)' 'MGRTVPSFRSALDEYVERLKRVAMRVQNEHTKKALEELLSHAHDLENEFVAIGGTPEEEVFLSLVLFVYSRKRSA' A
#
# COMPACT_ATOMS: atom_id res chain seq x y z
N MET A 1 2.32 -25.27 -20.72
CA MET A 1 1.37 -24.37 -20.00
C MET A 1 2.19 -23.27 -19.36
N GLY A 2 2.27 -22.09 -19.98
CA GLY A 2 3.04 -20.97 -19.45
C GLY A 2 2.29 -20.35 -18.27
N ARG A 3 2.90 -20.34 -17.08
CA ARG A 3 2.44 -19.50 -15.98
C ARG A 3 2.67 -18.05 -16.39
N THR A 4 1.62 -17.33 -16.76
CA THR A 4 1.67 -15.88 -16.89
C THR A 4 2.13 -15.31 -15.56
N VAL A 5 3.28 -14.64 -15.57
CA VAL A 5 3.75 -13.87 -14.41
C VAL A 5 2.68 -12.81 -14.15
N PRO A 6 2.12 -12.71 -12.92
CA PRO A 6 1.18 -11.64 -12.59
C PRO A 6 1.79 -10.30 -12.97
N SER A 7 1.00 -9.40 -13.56
CA SER A 7 1.47 -8.03 -13.70
C SER A 7 1.78 -7.47 -12.31
N PHE A 8 2.77 -6.59 -12.22
CA PHE A 8 3.14 -5.94 -10.97
C PHE A 8 1.91 -5.38 -10.23
N ARG A 9 1.03 -4.71 -10.99
CA ARG A 9 -0.27 -4.23 -10.52
C ARG A 9 -1.15 -5.30 -9.88
N SER A 10 -1.26 -6.48 -10.50
CA SER A 10 -2.04 -7.59 -9.90
C SER A 10 -1.43 -8.10 -8.60
N ALA A 11 -0.09 -8.11 -8.48
CA ALA A 11 0.57 -8.48 -7.24
C ALA A 11 0.37 -7.41 -6.15
N LEU A 12 0.37 -6.13 -6.53
CA LEU A 12 0.06 -5.00 -5.66
C LEU A 12 -1.40 -5.04 -5.17
N ASP A 13 -2.35 -5.28 -6.07
CA ASP A 13 -3.77 -5.44 -5.74
C ASP A 13 -3.98 -6.55 -4.69
N GLU A 14 -3.38 -7.72 -4.92
CA GLU A 14 -3.46 -8.85 -3.98
C GLU A 14 -2.87 -8.50 -2.60
N TYR A 15 -1.77 -7.77 -2.58
CA TYR A 15 -1.09 -7.38 -1.35
C TYR A 15 -1.89 -6.32 -0.57
N VAL A 16 -2.42 -5.30 -1.26
CA VAL A 16 -3.32 -4.29 -0.68
C VAL A 16 -4.56 -4.94 -0.08
N GLU A 17 -5.20 -5.88 -0.78
CA GLU A 17 -6.38 -6.60 -0.27
C GLU A 17 -6.07 -7.50 0.93
N ARG A 18 -4.87 -8.09 1.00
CA ARG A 18 -4.41 -8.78 2.22
C ARG A 18 -4.30 -7.82 3.39
N LEU A 19 -3.75 -6.63 3.19
CA LEU A 19 -3.57 -5.64 4.25
C LEU A 19 -4.87 -4.98 4.69
N LYS A 20 -5.81 -4.71 3.78
CA LYS A 20 -7.17 -4.26 4.14
C LYS A 20 -7.85 -5.25 5.07
N ARG A 21 -7.74 -6.55 4.81
CA ARG A 21 -8.26 -7.61 5.70
C ARG A 21 -7.63 -7.59 7.10
N VAL A 22 -6.37 -7.20 7.21
CA VAL A 22 -5.70 -7.02 8.51
C VAL A 22 -6.18 -5.74 9.17
N ALA A 23 -6.31 -4.63 8.44
CA ALA A 23 -6.82 -3.36 8.95
C ALA A 23 -8.24 -3.47 9.51
N MET A 24 -9.11 -4.30 8.92
CA MET A 24 -10.46 -4.58 9.45
C MET A 24 -10.47 -5.19 10.86
N ARG A 25 -9.36 -5.79 11.31
CA ARG A 25 -9.23 -6.36 12.67
C ARG A 25 -8.88 -5.31 13.73
N VAL A 26 -8.54 -4.09 13.32
CA VAL A 26 -8.21 -2.98 14.23
C VAL A 26 -9.50 -2.44 14.86
N GLN A 27 -9.55 -2.43 16.19
CA GLN A 27 -10.74 -1.97 16.94
C GLN A 27 -10.85 -0.44 17.01
N ASN A 28 -9.73 0.28 16.91
CA ASN A 28 -9.73 1.74 16.91
C ASN A 28 -10.15 2.26 15.52
N GLU A 29 -11.35 2.83 15.42
CA GLU A 29 -11.91 3.34 14.16
C GLU A 29 -11.06 4.46 13.53
N HIS A 30 -10.38 5.28 14.33
CA HIS A 30 -9.48 6.31 13.80
C HIS A 30 -8.24 5.70 13.14
N THR A 31 -7.64 4.71 13.80
CA THR A 31 -6.49 3.96 13.26
C THR A 31 -6.89 3.17 12.03
N LYS A 32 -8.06 2.53 12.04
CA LYS A 32 -8.60 1.78 10.90
C LYS A 32 -8.78 2.66 9.68
N LYS A 33 -9.43 3.83 9.82
CA LYS A 33 -9.56 4.81 8.73
C LYS A 33 -8.22 5.27 8.19
N ALA A 34 -7.26 5.58 9.07
CA ALA A 34 -5.93 6.00 8.66
C ALA A 34 -5.20 4.91 7.85
N LEU A 35 -5.38 3.63 8.22
CA LEU A 35 -4.81 2.50 7.47
C LEU A 35 -5.49 2.29 6.11
N GLU A 36 -6.82 2.46 6.03
CA GLU A 36 -7.55 2.35 4.76
C GLU A 36 -7.17 3.48 3.78
N GLU A 37 -7.07 4.72 4.26
CA GLU A 37 -6.63 5.88 3.48
C GLU A 37 -5.21 5.67 2.95
N LEU A 38 -4.31 5.20 3.81
CA LEU A 38 -2.93 4.89 3.43
C LEU A 38 -2.83 3.81 2.36
N LEU A 39 -3.59 2.72 2.51
CA LEU A 39 -3.61 1.63 1.53
C LEU A 39 -4.22 2.08 0.19
N SER A 40 -5.06 3.12 0.17
CA SER A 40 -5.57 3.69 -1.08
C SER A 40 -4.50 4.43 -1.89
N HIS A 41 -3.45 4.95 -1.23
CA HIS A 41 -2.34 5.64 -1.86
C HIS A 41 -1.25 4.73 -2.44
N ALA A 42 -1.32 3.42 -2.19
CA ALA A 42 -0.33 2.47 -2.72
C ALA A 42 -0.27 2.49 -4.27
N HIS A 43 -1.41 2.68 -4.94
CA HIS A 43 -1.47 2.80 -6.40
C HIS A 43 -1.03 4.18 -6.92
N ASP A 44 -1.13 5.23 -6.11
CA ASP A 44 -0.59 6.55 -6.47
C ASP A 44 0.94 6.47 -6.52
N LEU A 45 1.53 5.72 -5.57
CA LEU A 45 2.97 5.47 -5.53
C LEU A 45 3.44 4.54 -6.65
N GLU A 46 2.67 3.51 -7.02
CA GLU A 46 2.95 2.68 -8.23
C GLU A 46 3.22 3.56 -9.45
N ASN A 47 2.39 4.58 -9.70
CA ASN A 47 2.54 5.48 -10.84
C ASN A 47 3.82 6.34 -10.79
N GLU A 48 4.29 6.68 -9.59
CA GLU A 48 5.53 7.43 -9.37
C GLU A 48 6.78 6.50 -9.42
N PHE A 49 6.62 5.22 -9.10
CA PHE A 49 7.69 4.21 -9.08
C PHE A 49 7.88 3.44 -10.39
N VAL A 50 7.07 3.66 -11.44
CA VAL A 50 7.17 2.98 -12.75
C VAL A 50 8.60 3.00 -13.35
N ALA A 51 9.47 3.92 -12.93
CA ALA A 51 10.86 4.02 -13.37
C ALA A 51 11.87 3.14 -12.60
N ILE A 52 11.54 2.63 -11.41
CA ILE A 52 12.46 1.90 -10.53
C ILE A 52 11.76 0.61 -10.07
N GLY A 53 12.18 -0.53 -10.60
CA GLY A 53 11.61 -1.83 -10.27
C GLY A 53 11.80 -2.18 -8.79
N GLY A 54 10.81 -1.85 -7.97
CA GLY A 54 10.65 -2.35 -6.61
C GLY A 54 9.72 -3.56 -6.56
N THR A 55 9.65 -4.22 -5.41
CA THR A 55 8.62 -5.24 -5.14
C THR A 55 7.35 -4.59 -4.57
N PRO A 56 6.17 -5.21 -4.69
CA PRO A 56 4.92 -4.67 -4.12
C PRO A 56 5.01 -4.42 -2.60
N GLU A 57 5.81 -5.20 -1.88
CA GLU A 57 6.07 -4.99 -0.46
C GLU A 57 6.83 -3.69 -0.19
N GLU A 58 7.79 -3.34 -1.06
CA GLU A 58 8.57 -2.10 -0.96
C GLU A 58 7.69 -0.87 -1.21
N GLU A 59 6.79 -0.92 -2.19
CA GLU A 59 5.85 0.16 -2.47
C GLU A 59 4.90 0.42 -1.31
N VAL A 60 4.33 -0.63 -0.73
CA VAL A 60 3.47 -0.47 0.45
C VAL A 60 4.26 0.02 1.65
N PHE A 61 5.49 -0.47 1.85
CA PHE A 61 6.34 0.03 2.93
C PHE A 61 6.67 1.52 2.77
N LEU A 62 6.99 1.96 1.55
CA LEU A 62 7.24 3.37 1.24
C LEU A 62 5.97 4.21 1.42
N SER A 63 4.80 3.69 1.06
CA SER A 63 3.50 4.31 1.34
C SER A 63 3.28 4.53 2.84
N LEU A 64 3.58 3.50 3.64
CA LEU A 64 3.48 3.55 5.10
C LEU A 64 4.41 4.62 5.70
N VAL A 65 5.65 4.69 5.22
CA VAL A 65 6.64 5.66 5.68
C VAL A 65 6.26 7.09 5.30
N LEU A 66 5.83 7.33 4.05
CA LEU A 66 5.43 8.66 3.58
C LEU A 66 4.22 9.21 4.35
N PHE A 67 3.21 8.38 4.61
CA PHE A 67 2.05 8.79 5.40
C PHE A 67 2.40 9.16 6.84
N VAL A 68 3.26 8.38 7.50
CA VAL A 68 3.71 8.71 8.87
C VAL A 68 4.54 10.00 8.87
N TYR A 69 5.40 10.20 7.87
CA TYR A 69 6.23 11.39 7.74
C TYR A 69 5.41 12.66 7.46
N SER A 70 4.40 12.59 6.58
CA SER A 70 3.52 13.73 6.27
C SER A 70 2.72 14.17 7.50
N ARG A 71 2.19 13.22 8.28
CA ARG A 71 1.45 13.50 9.52
C ARG A 71 2.28 14.20 10.59
N LYS A 72 3.56 13.87 10.73
CA LYS A 72 4.46 14.53 11.68
C LYS A 72 4.81 15.97 11.31
N ARG A 73 4.67 16.37 10.05
CA ARG A 73 4.95 17.74 9.59
C ARG A 73 3.76 18.69 9.77
N SER A 74 2.56 18.15 9.94
CA SER A 74 1.31 18.91 10.11
C SER A 74 0.89 19.07 11.57
N ALA A 75 1.67 18.56 12.52
CA ALA A 75 1.50 18.71 13.96
C ALA A 75 2.62 19.56 14.54
#